data_AF-A0A7C5KFW8-F1
#
_entry.id   AF-A0A7C5KFW8-F1
#
_cell.length_a   1.000
_cell.length_b   1.000
_cell.length_c   1.000
_cell.angle_alpha   90.00
_cell.angle_beta   90.00
_cell.angle_gamma   90.00
#
_symmetry.space_group_name_H-M   'P 1'
#
loop_
_entity.id
_entity.type
_entity.pdbx_description
1 polymer ?
#
loop_
_entity_poly.entity_id
_entity_poly.type
_entity_poly.pdbx_seq_one_letter_code
_entity_poly.pdbx_strand_id
1 'polypeptide(L)'
;MKALIEGLLLPLQGLRLVFRPGFRRYVMVPLLLNILVFGLLAWLGGHYFEGFMNHYLPEDSWWGYLRPLAWLVFALAYAMMLFYGFTVLANLIASPFNSLLA
;
A
#
# COMPACT_ATOMS: atom_id res chain seq x y z
N MET A 1 -10.57 -27.76 -24.33
CA MET A 1 -9.96 -27.83 -22.97
C MET A 1 -8.54 -27.28 -22.91
N LYS A 2 -7.60 -27.69 -23.79
CA LYS A 2 -6.21 -27.16 -23.79
C LYS A 2 -6.11 -25.64 -23.94
N ALA A 3 -6.86 -25.03 -24.86
CA ALA A 3 -6.88 -23.57 -25.06
C ALA A 3 -7.41 -22.77 -23.85
N LEU A 4 -8.34 -23.36 -23.06
CA LEU A 4 -8.82 -22.73 -21.81
C LEU A 4 -7.74 -22.74 -20.74
N ILE A 5 -6.98 -23.83 -20.63
CA ILE A 5 -5.87 -23.94 -19.68
C ILE A 5 -4.72 -23.02 -20.07
N GLU A 6 -4.37 -22.94 -21.36
CA GLU A 6 -3.37 -21.98 -21.85
C GLU A 6 -3.80 -20.53 -21.64
N GLY A 7 -5.07 -20.20 -21.90
CA GLY A 7 -5.65 -18.89 -21.60
C GLY A 7 -5.59 -18.53 -20.11
N LEU A 8 -5.80 -19.51 -19.23
CA LEU A 8 -5.73 -19.32 -17.77
C LEU A 8 -4.30 -19.12 -17.26
N LEU A 9 -3.30 -19.65 -17.98
CA LEU A 9 -1.88 -19.57 -17.62
C LEU A 9 -1.15 -18.37 -18.26
N LEU A 10 -1.77 -17.64 -19.19
CA LEU A 10 -1.25 -16.39 -19.77
C LEU A 10 -0.75 -15.37 -18.73
N PRO A 11 -1.48 -15.04 -17.64
CA PRO A 11 -0.98 -14.12 -16.62
C PRO A 11 0.29 -14.61 -15.90
N LEU A 12 0.45 -15.92 -15.73
CA LEU A 12 1.67 -16.52 -15.17
C LEU A 12 2.85 -16.47 -16.15
N GLN A 13 2.58 -16.55 -17.46
CA GLN A 13 3.60 -16.32 -18.49
C GLN A 13 4.02 -14.85 -18.56
N GLY A 14 3.08 -13.91 -18.38
CA GLY A 14 3.34 -12.48 -18.28
C GLY A 14 4.26 -12.13 -17.10
N LEU A 15 4.10 -12.78 -15.96
CA LEU A 15 5.00 -12.63 -14.79
C LEU A 15 6.46 -12.91 -15.13
N ARG A 16 6.78 -13.91 -15.97
CA ARG A 16 8.17 -14.17 -16.42
C ARG A 16 8.75 -13.03 -17.27
N LEU A 17 7.90 -12.27 -17.97
CA LEU A 17 8.30 -11.13 -18.79
C LEU A 17 8.69 -9.91 -17.92
N VAL A 18 7.96 -9.71 -16.81
CA VAL A 18 8.21 -8.66 -15.79
C VAL A 18 9.62 -8.79 -15.18
N PHE A 19 10.14 -10.02 -15.05
CA PHE A 19 11.48 -10.29 -14.51
C PHE A 19 12.63 -10.19 -15.53
N ARG A 20 12.39 -9.80 -16.79
CA ARG A 20 13.48 -9.58 -17.76
C ARG A 20 14.28 -8.30 -17.42
N PRO A 21 15.61 -8.31 -17.60
CA PRO A 21 16.51 -7.26 -17.10
C PRO A 21 16.21 -5.81 -17.57
N GLY A 22 15.44 -5.61 -18.64
CA GLY A 22 14.99 -4.27 -19.08
C GLY A 22 13.75 -3.72 -18.37
N PHE A 23 12.85 -4.58 -17.88
CA PHE A 23 11.57 -4.18 -17.27
C PHE A 23 11.62 -4.08 -15.74
N ARG A 24 12.65 -4.66 -15.11
CA ARG A 24 12.78 -4.69 -13.64
C ARG A 24 12.72 -3.31 -13.00
N ARG A 25 13.36 -2.29 -13.58
CA ARG A 25 13.34 -0.92 -13.02
C ARG A 25 11.92 -0.33 -12.95
N TYR A 26 11.09 -0.62 -13.94
CA TYR A 26 9.71 -0.11 -14.03
C TYR A 26 8.77 -0.75 -13.01
N VAL A 27 9.17 -1.88 -12.43
CA VAL A 27 8.42 -2.61 -11.41
C VAL A 27 8.99 -2.30 -10.03
N MET A 28 10.31 -2.32 -9.91
CA MET A 28 11.01 -2.11 -8.65
C MET A 28 10.87 -0.67 -8.15
N VAL A 29 10.91 0.34 -9.03
CA VAL A 29 10.81 1.75 -8.60
C VAL A 29 9.45 2.05 -7.97
N PRO A 30 8.29 1.74 -8.60
CA PRO A 30 6.99 1.92 -7.95
C PRO A 30 6.83 1.08 -6.69
N LEU A 31 7.35 -0.14 -6.66
CA LEU A 31 7.27 -1.01 -5.47
C LEU A 31 8.05 -0.42 -4.29
N LEU A 32 9.30 0.00 -4.51
CA LEU A 32 10.15 0.59 -3.47
C LEU A 32 9.57 1.91 -2.97
N LEU A 33 9.08 2.77 -3.87
CA LEU A 33 8.41 4.01 -3.48
C LEU A 33 7.17 3.74 -2.63
N ASN A 34 6.35 2.74 -2.99
CA ASN A 34 5.20 2.36 -2.16
C ASN A 34 5.63 1.86 -0.78
N ILE A 35 6.63 0.98 -0.70
CA ILE A 35 7.14 0.48 0.60
C ILE A 35 7.66 1.64 1.45
N LEU A 36 8.41 2.58 0.87
CA LEU A 36 8.94 3.74 1.59
C LEU A 36 7.82 4.67 2.08
N VAL A 37 6.90 5.05 1.19
CA VAL A 37 5.81 5.97 1.52
C VAL A 37 4.89 5.35 2.58
N PHE A 38 4.48 4.10 2.41
CA PHE A 38 3.62 3.43 3.38
C PHE A 38 4.33 3.15 4.69
N GLY A 39 5.58 2.69 4.66
CA GLY A 39 6.36 2.50 5.88
C GLY A 39 6.50 3.81 6.67
N LEU A 40 6.77 4.92 5.97
CA LEU A 40 6.84 6.24 6.60
C LEU A 40 5.49 6.68 7.17
N LEU A 41 4.39 6.48 6.44
CA LEU A 41 3.05 6.80 6.90
C LEU A 41 2.62 5.93 8.10
N ALA A 42 2.98 4.65 8.13
CA ALA A 42 2.75 3.78 9.28
C ALA A 42 3.52 4.30 10.51
N TRP A 43 4.79 4.63 10.32
CA TRP A 43 5.64 5.10 11.41
C TRP A 43 5.16 6.44 11.97
N LEU A 44 4.93 7.44 11.11
CA LEU A 44 4.40 8.74 11.51
C LEU A 44 2.99 8.60 12.09
N GLY A 45 2.12 7.85 11.42
CA GLY A 45 0.75 7.62 11.84
C GLY A 45 0.69 6.99 13.22
N GLY A 46 1.47 5.93 13.46
CA GLY A 46 1.58 5.30 14.77
C GLY A 46 2.10 6.26 15.84
N HIS A 47 3.19 6.98 15.55
CA HIS A 47 3.78 7.93 16.50
C HIS A 47 2.80 9.04 16.92
N TYR A 48 2.14 9.70 15.96
CA TYR A 48 1.17 10.74 16.26
C TYR A 48 -0.12 10.18 16.87
N PHE A 49 -0.55 8.98 16.46
CA PHE A 49 -1.73 8.35 17.01
C PHE A 49 -1.53 7.95 18.48
N GLU A 50 -0.37 7.41 18.84
CA GLU A 50 -0.02 7.14 20.24
C GLU A 50 0.03 8.44 21.06
N GLY A 51 0.64 9.51 20.52
CA GLY A 51 0.63 10.82 21.17
C GLY A 51 -0.79 11.35 21.41
N PHE A 52 -1.66 11.24 20.41
CA PHE A 52 -3.07 11.58 20.50
C PHE A 52 -3.80 10.74 21.57
N MET A 53 -3.60 9.43 21.57
CA MET A 53 -4.17 8.52 22.57
C MET A 53 -3.71 8.88 23.98
N ASN A 54 -2.43 9.16 24.18
CA ASN A 54 -1.88 9.50 25.48
C ASN A 54 -2.37 10.85 26.01
N HIS A 55 -2.63 11.81 25.13
CA HIS A 55 -3.12 13.13 25.52
C HIS A 55 -4.63 13.14 25.79
N TYR A 56 -5.44 12.55 24.89
CA TYR A 56 -6.90 12.67 24.95
C TYR A 56 -7.61 11.47 25.57
N LEU A 57 -7.02 10.28 25.50
CA LEU A 57 -7.55 9.07 26.12
C LEU A 57 -6.50 8.43 27.04
N PRO A 58 -6.04 9.08 28.14
CA PRO A 58 -5.10 8.44 29.07
C PRO A 58 -5.63 7.09 29.57
N GLU A 59 -4.75 6.13 29.86
CA GLU A 59 -5.16 4.77 30.27
C GLU A 59 -5.96 4.76 31.56
N ASP A 60 -5.56 5.61 32.52
CA ASP A 60 -6.21 5.74 33.83
C ASP A 60 -7.51 6.57 33.77
N SER A 61 -7.82 7.16 32.62
CA SER A 61 -9.04 7.95 32.46
C SER A 61 -10.26 7.06 32.27
N TRP A 62 -11.44 7.57 32.60
CA TRP A 62 -12.69 6.88 32.29
C TRP A 62 -12.82 6.58 30.80
N TRP A 63 -12.21 7.34 29.89
CA TRP A 63 -12.26 7.11 28.44
C TRP A 63 -11.22 6.11 27.92
N GLY A 64 -10.33 5.61 28.78
CA GLY A 64 -9.25 4.69 28.41
C GLY A 64 -9.74 3.38 27.79
N TYR A 65 -10.95 2.92 28.15
CA TYR A 65 -11.56 1.71 27.56
C TYR A 65 -11.84 1.82 26.06
N LEU A 66 -11.86 3.04 25.49
CA LEU A 66 -12.06 3.24 24.05
C LEU A 66 -10.77 3.02 23.23
N ARG A 67 -9.60 2.93 23.87
CA ARG A 67 -8.30 2.74 23.19
C ARG A 67 -8.29 1.55 22.22
N PRO A 68 -8.79 0.34 22.57
CA PRO A 68 -8.79 -0.78 21.65
C PRO A 68 -9.67 -0.54 20.41
N LEU A 69 -10.80 0.14 20.57
CA LEU A 69 -11.67 0.51 19.46
C LEU A 69 -11.00 1.54 18.54
N ALA A 70 -10.34 2.54 19.13
CA ALA A 70 -9.59 3.54 18.39
C ALA A 70 -8.46 2.88 17.56
N TRP A 71 -7.73 1.92 18.16
CA TRP A 71 -6.72 1.12 17.45
C TRP A 71 -7.30 0.33 16.28
N LEU A 72 -8.48 -0.30 16.45
CA LEU A 72 -9.17 -1.02 15.37
C LEU A 72 -9.51 -0.07 14.21
N VAL A 73 -10.08 1.10 14.53
CA VAL A 73 -10.46 2.12 13.53
C VAL A 73 -9.21 2.64 12.81
N PHE A 74 -8.13 2.91 13.53
CA PHE A 74 -6.85 3.33 12.95
C PHE A 74 -6.28 2.26 12.01
N ALA A 75 -6.27 0.99 12.43
CA ALA A 75 -5.77 -0.12 11.62
C ALA A 75 -6.59 -0.29 10.33
N LEU A 76 -7.92 -0.17 10.40
CA LEU A 76 -8.82 -0.21 9.24
C LEU A 76 -8.57 0.98 8.30
N ALA A 77 -8.48 2.20 8.84
CA ALA A 77 -8.21 3.40 8.05
C ALA A 77 -6.84 3.31 7.34
N TYR A 78 -5.81 2.84 8.06
CA TYR A 78 -4.49 2.60 7.49
C TYR A 78 -4.53 1.53 6.40
N ALA A 79 -5.22 0.40 6.61
CA ALA A 79 -5.38 -0.64 5.60
C ALA A 79 -6.11 -0.13 4.34
N MET A 80 -7.16 0.68 4.50
CA MET A 80 -7.82 1.34 3.36
C MET A 80 -6.86 2.29 2.64
N MET A 81 -6.09 3.08 3.37
CA MET A 81 -5.09 3.97 2.78
C MET A 81 -4.02 3.20 2.00
N LEU A 82 -3.56 2.05 2.51
CA LEU A 82 -2.66 1.16 1.76
C LEU A 82 -3.29 0.69 0.45
N PHE A 83 -4.53 0.21 0.51
CA PHE A 83 -5.23 -0.36 -0.64
C PHE A 83 -5.48 0.69 -1.75
N TYR A 84 -6.02 1.85 -1.39
CA TYR A 84 -6.32 2.91 -2.36
C TYR A 84 -5.10 3.74 -2.74
N GLY A 85 -4.23 4.05 -1.77
CA GLY A 85 -3.02 4.85 -1.97
C GLY A 85 -2.06 4.21 -2.96
N PHE A 86 -2.00 2.87 -3.01
CA PHE A 86 -1.13 2.16 -3.93
C PHE A 86 -1.50 2.47 -5.37
N THR A 87 -2.80 2.43 -5.67
CA THR A 87 -3.33 2.68 -7.00
C THR A 87 -3.05 4.11 -7.44
N VAL A 88 -3.26 5.08 -6.55
CA VAL A 88 -3.01 6.50 -6.84
C VAL A 88 -1.52 6.76 -7.09
N LEU A 89 -0.64 6.28 -6.22
CA LEU A 89 0.82 6.48 -6.36
C LEU A 89 1.37 5.76 -7.59
N ALA A 90 0.98 4.52 -7.82
CA ALA A 90 1.39 3.76 -8.99
C ALA A 90 0.98 4.49 -10.29
N ASN A 91 -0.27 4.97 -10.36
CA ASN A 91 -0.75 5.72 -11.52
C ASN A 91 -0.06 7.08 -11.68
N LEU A 92 0.19 7.80 -10.58
CA LEU A 92 0.89 9.08 -10.63
C LEU A 92 2.33 8.90 -11.15
N ILE A 93 3.06 7.90 -10.64
CA ILE A 93 4.44 7.58 -11.06
C ILE A 93 4.46 7.04 -12.50
N ALA A 94 3.46 6.24 -12.90
CA ALA A 94 3.38 5.66 -14.24
C ALA A 94 2.90 6.65 -15.31
N SER A 95 2.13 7.68 -14.93
CA SER A 95 1.55 8.66 -15.86
C SER A 95 2.54 9.31 -16.84
N PRO A 96 3.74 9.79 -16.44
CA PRO A 96 4.71 10.34 -17.39
C PRO A 96 5.25 9.31 -18.39
N PHE A 97 5.31 8.03 -18.00
CA PHE A 97 5.76 6.96 -18.90
C PHE A 97 4.65 6.54 -19.88
N ASN A 98 3.39 6.54 -19.44
CA ASN A 98 2.25 6.25 -20.31
C ASN A 98 2.06 7.32 -21.38
N SER A 99 2.28 8.61 -21.07
CA SER A 99 2.19 9.68 -22.07
C SER A 99 3.33 9.66 -23.11
N LEU A 100 4.47 9.04 -22.80
CA LEU A 100 5.59 8.88 -23.74
C LEU A 100 5.43 7.70 -24.71
N LEU A 101 4.43 6.84 -24.48
CA LEU A 101 4.07 5.70 -25.33
C LEU A 101 2.86 5.98 -26.23
N ALA A 102 2.20 7.14 -26.07
CA ALA A 102 1.02 7.57 -26.82
C ALA A 102 1.39 8.49 -28.01
#